data_AF-A0A4P2QHT7-F1
#
_entry.id   AF-A0A4P2QHT7-F1
#
_cell.length_a   1.000
_cell.length_b   1.000
_cell.length_c   1.000
_cell.angle_alpha   90.00
_cell.angle_beta   90.00
_cell.angle_gamma   90.00
#
_symmetry.space_group_name_H-M   'P 1'
#
loop_
_entity.id
_entity.type
_entity.pdbx_description
1 polymer ?
#
loop_
_entity_poly.entity_id
_entity_poly.type
_entity_poly.pdbx_seq_one_letter_code
_entity_poly.pdbx_strand_id
1 'polypeptide(L)' 'MPRAPGAPEGEGHVLALVTDVQAGKSAVYVWDAARLGEGPLARALLPHASPRTFHGVFLPAHGG' A
#
# COMPACT_ATOMS: atom_id res chain seq x y z
N MET A 1 -6.25 -1.16 4.29
CA MET A 1 -6.18 -0.92 5.75
C MET A 1 -7.21 0.13 6.11
N PRO A 2 -8.05 -0.08 7.14
CA PRO A 2 -9.04 0.91 7.55
C PRO A 2 -8.37 2.17 8.11
N ARG A 3 -9.02 3.33 8.03
CA ARG A 3 -8.51 4.58 8.61
C ARG A 3 -8.37 4.50 10.14
N ALA A 4 -9.35 3.87 10.78
CA ALA A 4 -9.44 3.67 12.22
C ALA A 4 -10.35 2.45 12.51
N PRO A 5 -10.35 1.90 13.74
CA PRO A 5 -11.35 0.92 14.16
C PRO A 5 -12.77 1.46 13.96
N GLY A 6 -13.65 0.65 13.36
CA GLY A 6 -15.04 1.04 13.10
C GLY A 6 -15.24 2.05 11.96
N ALA A 7 -14.18 2.40 11.21
CA ALA A 7 -14.34 3.20 10.00
C ALA A 7 -15.31 2.53 9.01
N PRO A 8 -16.12 3.30 8.27
CA PRO A 8 -16.98 2.79 7.21
C PRO A 8 -16.22 1.89 6.23
N GLU A 9 -16.91 0.94 5.62
CA GLU A 9 -16.34 0.10 4.58
C GLU A 9 -15.72 0.96 3.46
N GLY A 10 -14.50 0.62 3.07
CA GLY A 10 -13.75 1.35 2.05
C GLY A 10 -13.08 2.64 2.56
N GLU A 11 -13.35 3.12 3.77
CA GLU A 11 -12.66 4.29 4.31
C GLU A 11 -11.29 3.91 4.90
N GLY A 12 -10.23 4.34 4.21
CA GLY A 12 -8.87 4.10 4.63
C GLY A 12 -7.90 4.17 3.48
N HIS A 13 -6.99 3.20 3.43
CA HIS A 13 -5.88 3.22 2.50
C HIS A 13 -5.69 1.88 1.81
N VAL A 14 -5.23 1.93 0.57
CA VAL A 14 -4.76 0.76 -0.19
C VAL A 14 -3.23 0.80 -0.21
N LEU A 15 -2.60 -0.35 0.06
CA LEU A 15 -1.17 -0.53 -0.15
C LEU A 15 -0.93 -1.50 -1.29
N ALA A 16 0.08 -1.22 -2.09
CA ALA A 16 0.59 -2.17 -3.07
C ALA A 16 2.11 -2.10 -3.15
N LEU A 17 2.74 -3.25 -3.35
CA LEU A 17 4.11 -3.33 -3.81
C LEU A 17 4.12 -3.06 -5.32
N VAL A 18 4.76 -1.99 -5.73
CA VAL A 18 4.89 -1.58 -7.13
C VAL A 18 6.33 -1.82 -7.56
N THR A 19 6.53 -2.47 -8.69
CA THR A 19 7.85 -2.66 -9.30
C THR A 19 7.95 -1.83 -10.58
N ASP A 20 8.90 -0.90 -10.59
CA ASP A 20 9.36 -0.29 -11.83
C ASP A 20 10.33 -1.27 -12.50
N VAL A 21 9.82 -1.94 -13.53
CA VAL A 21 10.57 -2.97 -14.25
C VAL A 21 11.73 -2.42 -15.08
N GLN A 22 11.67 -1.14 -15.47
CA GLN A 22 12.73 -0.50 -16.23
C GLN A 22 13.87 -0.07 -15.30
N ALA A 23 13.53 0.52 -14.16
CA ALA A 23 14.51 0.94 -13.16
C ALA A 23 15.08 -0.21 -12.32
N GLY A 24 14.42 -1.38 -12.33
CA GLY A 24 14.80 -2.50 -11.47
C GLY A 24 14.67 -2.17 -9.98
N LYS A 25 13.67 -1.38 -9.62
CA LYS A 25 13.38 -0.95 -8.24
C LYS A 25 11.93 -1.20 -7.89
N SER A 26 11.68 -1.44 -6.62
CA SER A 26 10.32 -1.54 -6.09
C SER A 26 10.07 -0.48 -5.02
N ALA A 27 8.80 -0.29 -4.70
CA ALA A 27 8.37 0.61 -3.65
C ALA A 27 6.99 0.17 -3.13
N VAL A 28 6.72 0.45 -1.85
CA VAL A 28 5.38 0.30 -1.30
C VAL A 28 4.65 1.63 -1.47
N TYR A 29 3.56 1.61 -2.21
CA TYR A 29 2.74 2.79 -2.45
C TYR A 29 1.55 2.77 -1.50
N VAL A 30 1.11 3.97 -1.09
CA VAL A 30 -0.08 4.16 -0.25
C VAL A 30 -1.03 5.10 -0.98
N TRP A 31 -2.27 4.68 -1.17
CA TRP A 31 -3.34 5.50 -1.73
C TRP A 31 -4.43 5.78 -0.71
N ASP A 32 -5.19 6.86 -0.92
CA ASP A 32 -6.53 6.99 -0.36
C ASP A 32 -7.46 5.99 -1.05
N ALA A 33 -8.08 5.11 -0.28
CA ALA A 33 -8.94 4.06 -0.82
C ALA A 33 -10.17 4.61 -1.57
N ALA A 34 -10.67 5.80 -1.19
CA ALA A 34 -11.82 6.41 -1.85
C ALA A 34 -11.45 7.20 -3.12
N ARG A 35 -10.16 7.48 -3.34
CA ARG A 35 -9.69 8.44 -4.37
C ARG A 35 -8.46 7.92 -5.11
N LEU A 36 -8.50 6.65 -5.54
CA LEU A 36 -7.37 5.99 -6.22
C LEU A 36 -6.88 6.76 -7.47
N GLY A 37 -7.80 7.40 -8.20
CA GLY A 37 -7.50 8.15 -9.43
C GLY A 37 -6.65 9.41 -9.22
N GLU A 38 -6.52 9.91 -7.99
CA GLU A 38 -5.65 11.05 -7.66
C GLU A 38 -4.17 10.65 -7.52
N GLY A 39 -3.87 9.35 -7.60
CA GLY A 39 -2.54 8.82 -7.41
C GLY A 39 -2.17 8.59 -5.94
N PRO A 40 -0.93 8.13 -5.66
CA PRO A 40 -0.52 7.73 -4.33
C PRO A 40 -0.26 8.93 -3.42
N LEU A 41 -0.73 8.84 -2.17
CA LEU A 41 -0.42 9.80 -1.10
C LEU A 41 1.05 9.73 -0.68
N ALA A 42 1.63 8.53 -0.70
CA ALA A 42 3.00 8.29 -0.29
C ALA A 42 3.64 7.10 -1.02
N ARG A 43 4.98 7.09 -1.05
CA ARG A 43 5.80 6.00 -1.61
C ARG A 43 6.98 5.72 -0.70
N ALA A 44 7.08 4.50 -0.19
CA ALA A 44 8.27 4.01 0.51
C ALA A 44 9.18 3.30 -0.50
N LEU A 45 10.28 3.95 -0.87
CA LEU A 45 11.19 3.46 -1.91
C LEU A 45 12.09 2.33 -1.36
N LEU A 46 12.19 1.22 -2.10
CA LEU A 46 13.14 0.16 -1.79
C LEU A 46 14.40 0.33 -2.63
N PRO A 47 15.60 0.12 -2.06
CA PRO A 47 16.85 0.26 -2.80
C PRO A 47 17.10 -0.88 -3.80
N HIS A 48 16.14 -1.79 -4.00
CA HIS A 48 16.22 -2.98 -4.84
C HIS A 48 14.85 -3.32 -5.45
N ALA A 49 14.83 -4.22 -6.44
CA ALA A 49 13.60 -4.86 -6.90
C ALA A 49 13.19 -5.96 -5.90
N SER A 50 11.94 -5.93 -5.46
CA SER A 50 11.37 -7.05 -4.72
C SER A 50 11.11 -8.22 -5.68
N PRO A 51 11.36 -9.48 -5.27
CA PRO A 51 10.91 -10.65 -6.01
C PRO A 51 9.40 -10.61 -6.26
N ARG A 52 8.93 -11.32 -7.30
CA ARG A 52 7.49 -11.54 -7.49
C ARG A 52 6.96 -12.39 -6.35
N THR A 53 5.89 -11.92 -5.70
CA THR A 53 5.22 -12.59 -4.58
C THR A 53 3.75 -12.79 -4.91
N PHE A 54 3.02 -13.40 -3.97
CA PHE A 54 1.57 -13.58 -4.05
C PHE A 54 0.88 -12.60 -3.08
N HIS A 55 0.18 -13.14 -2.08
CA HIS A 55 -0.67 -12.38 -1.17
C HIS A 55 0.14 -11.64 -0.08
N GLY A 56 -0.44 -10.56 0.42
CA GLY A 56 0.00 -9.85 1.61
C GLY A 56 -1.20 -9.46 2.46
N VAL A 57 -0.97 -9.21 3.75
CA VAL A 57 -1.99 -8.78 4.70
C VAL A 57 -1.46 -7.64 5.54
N PHE A 58 -2.32 -6.69 5.89
CA PHE A 58 -2.02 -5.66 6.88
C PHE A 58 -2.54 -6.12 8.25
N LEU A 59 -1.70 -5.98 9.28
CA LEU A 59 -2.07 -6.21 10.67
C LEU A 59 -1.86 -4.91 11.45
N PRO A 60 -2.85 -4.45 12.25
CA PRO A 60 -2.62 -3.34 13.16
C PRO A 60 -1.63 -3.74 14.26
N ALA A 61 -0.82 -2.78 14.74
CA ALA A 61 0.20 -3.04 15.76
C ALA A 61 -0.38 -3.54 17.09
N HIS A 62 -1.62 -3.16 17.40
CA HIS A 62 -2.38 -3.64 18.54
C HIS A 62 -3.77 -4.03 18.04
N GLY A 63 -4.23 -5.24 18.38
CA GLY A 63 -5.64 -5.60 18.21
C GLY A 63 -6.45 -4.71 19.13
N GLY A 64 -7.31 -3.87 18.55
CA GLY A 64 -8.33 -3.15 19.32
C GLY A 64 -9.39 -4.11 19.85
#